data_AF-A0A2P9GSF7-F1
#
_entry.id   AF-A0A2P9GSF7-F1
#
_cell.length_a   1.000
_cell.length_b   1.000
_cell.length_c   1.000
_cell.angle_alpha   90.00
_cell.angle_beta   90.00
_cell.angle_gamma   90.00
#
_symmetry.space_group_name_H-M   'P 1'
#
loop_
_entity.id
_entity.type
_entity.pdbx_description
1 polymer ?
#
loop_
_entity_poly.entity_id
_entity_poly.type
_entity_poly.pdbx_seq_one_letter_code
_entity_poly.pdbx_strand_id
1 'polypeptide(L)'
;MLTTYNIIWKKEQEDDSLNIEKRNRLFHEHIKEQKKDILSPSEFDLLVNDIEDLLEEQQINETEKLYKESKSPNEKFNKKYKLSITDLSAQLWCEQQLELVLTTGKRRETEAMRLGIERHEILEKADHLIVNVEVNTREESLGYRLLNSITLLGQLFQTKKAREVWVFGIIRNYVLRGIIDELRIEYDNVTKKEYLIISDTKTRKEKKEPSLAQKRTSAIQVQTYCLILQQLKNGKADFKKLFEIYECDPLFEFTAVDLVKYRNLENLSIELNKLFIKLPKIKEEMEIVYEHEGKEFSRNLIPYFYHSTLYTINILLDYWDGKRSSDVVENSDKWKCKFCDFVKNCVRCPLDY
;
A
#
# COMPACT_ATOMS: atom_id res chain seq x y z
N MET A 1 -12.17 -20.21 -19.05
CA MET A 1 -11.58 -19.06 -18.32
C MET A 1 -12.71 -18.29 -17.67
N LEU A 2 -12.47 -17.78 -16.47
CA LEU A 2 -13.46 -17.08 -15.66
C LEU A 2 -13.30 -15.57 -15.90
N THR A 3 -14.41 -14.84 -16.01
CA THR A 3 -14.39 -13.42 -16.41
C THR A 3 -14.15 -12.52 -15.21
N THR A 4 -13.19 -11.59 -15.32
CA THR A 4 -12.99 -10.48 -14.37
C THR A 4 -13.13 -9.15 -15.10
N TYR A 5 -13.45 -8.10 -14.35
CA TYR A 5 -13.76 -6.80 -14.92
C TYR A 5 -12.68 -5.77 -14.59
N ASN A 6 -12.10 -5.17 -15.61
CA ASN A 6 -11.27 -3.98 -15.47
C ASN A 6 -12.16 -2.73 -15.55
N ILE A 7 -12.12 -1.90 -14.51
CA ILE A 7 -13.06 -0.80 -14.29
C ILE A 7 -12.49 0.50 -14.85
N ILE A 8 -13.16 1.07 -15.84
CA ILE A 8 -12.79 2.35 -16.48
C ILE A 8 -13.78 3.42 -16.02
N TRP A 9 -13.29 4.40 -15.25
CA TRP A 9 -14.09 5.54 -14.83
C TRP A 9 -14.24 6.54 -15.98
N LYS A 10 -15.47 6.85 -16.40
CA LYS A 10 -15.69 7.96 -17.33
C LYS A 10 -15.44 9.28 -16.61
N LYS A 11 -14.30 9.91 -16.89
CA LYS A 11 -14.08 11.30 -16.47
C LYS A 11 -14.98 12.20 -17.31
N GLU A 12 -15.78 13.03 -16.66
CA GLU A 12 -16.25 14.26 -17.27
C GLU A 12 -15.02 15.13 -17.61
N GLN A 13 -15.02 15.73 -18.80
CA GLN A 13 -13.95 16.62 -19.25
C GLN A 13 -13.98 17.91 -18.43
N GLU A 14 -13.15 18.02 -17.40
CA GLU A 14 -12.86 19.30 -16.73
C GLU A 14 -11.35 19.61 -16.81
N ASP A 15 -11.05 20.76 -17.42
CA ASP A 15 -9.72 21.32 -17.70
C ASP A 15 -9.00 21.75 -16.41
N ASP A 16 -8.11 20.88 -15.91
CA ASP A 16 -7.32 21.12 -14.69
C ASP A 16 -5.90 21.67 -14.98
N SER A 17 -5.69 22.26 -16.17
CA SER A 17 -4.38 22.72 -16.67
C SER A 17 -3.89 24.06 -16.07
N LEU A 18 -4.71 24.76 -15.29
CA LEU A 18 -4.41 26.13 -14.84
C LEU A 18 -3.82 26.25 -13.42
N ASN A 19 -3.76 25.17 -12.63
CA ASN A 19 -3.38 25.24 -11.21
C ASN A 19 -1.91 24.87 -10.91
N ILE A 20 -1.17 24.34 -11.90
CA ILE A 20 0.22 23.89 -11.72
C ILE A 20 1.22 25.06 -11.87
N GLU A 21 0.92 26.05 -12.72
CA GLU A 21 1.84 27.17 -12.96
C GLU A 21 1.85 28.23 -11.85
N LYS A 22 0.75 28.40 -11.11
CA LYS A 22 0.68 29.36 -9.99
C LYS A 22 1.45 28.89 -8.75
N ARG A 23 1.63 27.58 -8.56
CA ARG A 23 2.33 27.02 -7.40
C ARG A 23 3.86 27.11 -7.52
N ASN A 24 4.38 27.15 -8.75
CA ASN A 24 5.82 27.20 -9.01
C ASN A 24 6.42 28.62 -8.88
N ARG A 25 5.62 29.69 -8.84
CA ARG A 25 6.12 31.07 -8.72
C ARG A 25 6.41 31.53 -7.30
N LEU A 26 5.82 30.91 -6.28
CA LEU A 26 5.98 31.33 -4.88
C LEU A 26 7.18 30.71 -4.17
N PHE A 27 7.87 29.74 -4.79
CA PHE A 27 8.97 28.99 -4.16
C PHE A 27 10.37 29.56 -4.50
N HIS A 28 10.46 30.55 -5.40
CA HIS A 28 11.74 31.00 -5.96
C HIS A 28 12.31 32.32 -5.42
N GLU A 29 11.70 32.95 -4.41
CA GLU A 29 12.13 34.27 -3.91
C GLU A 29 12.82 34.29 -2.52
N HIS A 30 13.08 33.15 -1.88
CA HIS A 30 13.54 33.16 -0.47
C HIS A 30 14.85 32.43 -0.14
N ILE A 31 15.86 32.39 -1.01
CA ILE A 31 17.24 32.05 -0.59
C ILE A 31 18.26 32.90 -1.35
N LYS A 32 18.75 33.97 -0.70
CA LYS A 32 20.05 34.58 -0.98
C LYS A 32 20.56 35.27 0.30
N GLU A 33 21.87 35.17 0.49
CA GLU A 33 22.72 35.82 1.52
C GLU A 33 22.83 35.04 2.84
N GLN A 34 24.00 34.65 3.38
CA GLN A 34 25.37 35.19 3.30
C GLN A 34 26.44 34.10 3.59
N LYS A 35 27.67 34.31 3.09
CA LYS A 35 28.90 33.54 3.40
C LYS A 35 29.89 34.42 4.18
N LYS A 36 30.67 33.81 5.08
CA LYS A 36 32.07 34.09 5.56
C LYS A 36 32.19 33.69 7.05
N ASP A 37 33.29 33.22 7.64
CA ASP A 37 34.71 33.03 7.30
C ASP A 37 35.30 31.88 8.18
N ILE A 38 36.52 31.43 7.86
CA ILE A 38 37.26 30.27 8.40
C ILE A 38 38.06 30.63 9.67
N LEU A 39 38.17 29.71 10.66
CA LEU A 39 39.28 29.64 11.62
C LEU A 39 39.57 28.21 12.11
N SER A 40 40.83 27.95 12.47
CA SER A 40 41.49 26.63 12.59
C SER A 40 41.39 25.98 14.00
N PRO A 41 41.74 24.68 14.12
CA PRO A 41 41.30 23.82 15.22
C PRO A 41 42.38 23.55 16.27
N SER A 42 42.00 23.59 17.56
CA SER A 42 42.41 22.60 18.56
C SER A 42 41.66 22.85 19.87
N GLU A 43 41.24 21.77 20.52
CA GLU A 43 40.70 21.70 21.90
C GLU A 43 39.17 21.83 22.10
N PHE A 44 38.34 21.33 21.17
CA PHE A 44 36.87 21.24 21.39
C PHE A 44 36.26 19.82 21.25
N ASP A 45 37.06 18.80 20.92
CA ASP A 45 36.60 17.45 20.53
C ASP A 45 36.04 16.56 21.66
N LEU A 46 35.78 17.11 22.85
CA LEU A 46 35.16 16.37 23.96
C LEU A 46 33.83 17.00 24.44
N LEU A 47 33.35 18.07 23.78
CA LEU A 47 32.10 18.77 24.10
C LEU A 47 31.13 18.89 22.91
N VAL A 48 31.54 18.51 21.68
CA VAL A 48 30.72 18.65 20.45
C VAL A 48 29.57 17.64 20.40
N ASN A 49 29.80 16.40 20.84
CA ASN A 49 28.78 15.34 20.74
C ASN A 49 27.50 15.69 21.50
N ASP A 50 27.61 16.37 22.65
CA ASP A 50 26.44 16.73 23.46
C ASP A 50 25.65 17.93 22.89
N ILE A 51 26.26 18.77 22.04
CA ILE A 51 25.61 19.96 21.45
C ILE A 51 24.96 19.62 20.11
N GLU A 52 25.58 18.75 19.30
CA GLU A 52 24.98 18.27 18.04
C GLU A 52 23.70 17.48 18.31
N ASP A 53 23.70 16.60 19.31
CA ASP A 53 22.50 15.86 19.73
C ASP A 53 21.36 16.80 20.18
N LEU A 54 21.68 17.86 20.94
CA LEU A 54 20.69 18.86 21.37
C LEU A 54 20.14 19.71 20.20
N LEU A 55 20.95 20.00 19.19
CA LEU A 55 20.55 20.75 18.00
C LEU A 55 19.68 19.88 17.06
N GLU A 56 20.01 18.60 16.90
CA GLU A 56 19.18 17.63 16.19
C GLU A 56 17.84 17.45 16.90
N GLU A 57 17.83 17.30 18.23
CA GLU A 57 16.61 17.22 19.03
C GLU A 57 15.76 18.50 18.90
N GLN A 58 16.36 19.69 18.90
CA GLN A 58 15.64 20.96 18.70
C GLN A 58 15.03 21.05 17.29
N GLN A 59 15.76 20.67 16.24
CA GLN A 59 15.23 20.66 14.87
C GLN A 59 14.12 19.62 14.68
N ILE A 60 14.24 18.44 15.29
CA ILE A 60 13.18 17.42 15.32
C ILE A 60 11.95 17.98 16.03
N ASN A 61 12.11 18.64 17.18
CA ASN A 61 11.02 19.22 17.95
C ASN A 61 10.31 20.37 17.22
N GLU A 62 11.05 21.25 16.55
CA GLU A 62 10.47 22.31 15.72
C GLU A 62 9.74 21.75 14.50
N THR A 63 10.31 20.73 13.85
CA THR A 63 9.65 20.03 12.73
C THR A 63 8.37 19.35 13.20
N GLU A 64 8.39 18.65 14.34
CA GLU A 64 7.19 18.04 14.92
C GLU A 64 6.13 19.08 15.28
N LYS A 65 6.53 20.25 15.78
CA LYS A 65 5.61 21.35 16.07
C LYS A 65 4.94 21.87 14.81
N LEU A 66 5.71 22.12 13.74
CA LEU A 66 5.17 22.51 12.43
C LEU A 66 4.25 21.44 11.83
N TYR A 67 4.59 20.16 11.99
CA TYR A 67 3.75 19.05 11.55
C TYR A 67 2.43 18.99 12.33
N LYS A 68 2.45 19.19 13.66
CA LYS A 68 1.24 19.27 14.49
C LYS A 68 0.34 20.45 14.13
N GLU A 69 0.91 21.55 13.67
CA GLU A 69 0.18 22.73 13.19
C GLU A 69 -0.32 22.56 11.73
N SER A 70 0.24 21.60 10.99
CA SER A 70 -0.15 21.30 9.61
C SER A 70 -1.33 20.31 9.53
N LYS A 71 -2.02 20.28 8.38
CA LYS A 71 -3.04 19.25 8.12
C LYS A 71 -2.41 17.85 8.12
N SER A 72 -3.14 16.87 8.64
CA SER A 72 -2.70 15.48 8.65
C SER A 72 -2.39 14.98 7.22
N PRO A 73 -1.44 14.04 7.01
CA PRO A 73 -1.18 13.49 5.67
C PRO A 73 -2.43 12.93 4.97
N ASN A 74 -3.36 12.34 5.73
CA ASN A 74 -4.64 11.89 5.18
C ASN A 74 -5.46 13.03 4.53
N GLU A 75 -5.53 14.19 5.18
CA GLU A 75 -6.21 15.38 4.66
C GLU A 75 -5.39 16.08 3.58
N LYS A 76 -4.09 16.28 3.82
CA LYS A 76 -3.13 16.92 2.91
C LYS A 76 -3.13 16.27 1.53
N PHE A 77 -3.20 14.95 1.48
CA PHE A 77 -3.18 14.17 0.25
C PHE A 77 -4.55 13.65 -0.19
N ASN A 78 -5.63 14.20 0.39
CA ASN A 78 -7.02 13.86 0.07
C ASN A 78 -7.27 12.34 -0.02
N LYS A 79 -6.69 11.58 0.91
CA LYS A 79 -6.85 10.12 0.95
C LYS A 79 -8.25 9.72 1.37
N LYS A 80 -8.97 10.62 2.07
CA LYS A 80 -10.34 10.39 2.56
C LYS A 80 -10.46 9.06 3.31
N TYR A 81 -9.47 8.76 4.15
CA TYR A 81 -9.36 7.51 4.91
C TYR A 81 -9.31 6.23 4.06
N LYS A 82 -9.02 6.32 2.76
CA LYS A 82 -8.83 5.19 1.85
C LYS A 82 -7.34 4.95 1.58
N LEU A 83 -6.71 4.08 2.38
CA LEU A 83 -5.29 3.75 2.21
C LEU A 83 -5.09 2.42 1.49
N SER A 84 -4.16 2.40 0.53
CA SER A 84 -3.75 1.15 -0.10
C SER A 84 -2.72 0.49 0.81
N ILE A 85 -2.68 -0.84 0.84
CA ILE A 85 -1.68 -1.58 1.62
C ILE A 85 -0.27 -1.32 1.05
N THR A 86 -0.16 -1.02 -0.25
CA THR A 86 1.09 -0.57 -0.88
C THR A 86 1.55 0.80 -0.37
N ASP A 87 0.63 1.77 -0.21
CA ASP A 87 0.97 3.08 0.39
C ASP A 87 1.41 2.90 1.84
N LEU A 88 0.70 2.03 2.59
CA LEU A 88 1.02 1.74 3.98
C LEU A 88 2.41 1.12 4.10
N SER A 89 2.72 0.08 3.32
CA SER A 89 3.99 -0.64 3.38
C SER A 89 5.18 0.15 2.80
N ALA A 90 4.94 1.08 1.88
CA ALA A 90 5.97 1.96 1.33
C ALA A 90 6.63 2.86 2.39
N GLN A 91 5.92 3.16 3.49
CA GLN A 91 6.49 3.90 4.63
C GLN A 91 7.73 3.22 5.21
N LEU A 92 7.76 1.88 5.27
CA LEU A 92 8.92 1.13 5.77
C LEU A 92 10.14 1.20 4.84
N TRP A 93 9.96 1.65 3.60
CA TRP A 93 11.10 1.93 2.72
C TRP A 93 11.70 3.30 3.04
N CYS A 94 10.88 4.36 2.96
CA CYS A 94 11.24 5.73 3.31
C CYS A 94 9.97 6.61 3.33
N GLU A 95 9.60 7.14 4.49
CA GLU A 95 8.43 8.02 4.63
C GLU A 95 8.61 9.38 3.95
N GLN A 96 9.82 9.96 4.00
CA GLN A 96 10.16 11.18 3.24
C GLN A 96 9.89 11.00 1.74
N GLN A 97 10.32 9.86 1.19
CA GLN A 97 10.10 9.55 -0.22
C GLN A 97 8.62 9.40 -0.52
N LEU A 98 7.86 8.71 0.34
CA LEU A 98 6.41 8.59 0.18
C LEU A 98 5.75 9.98 0.15
N GLU A 99 6.12 10.86 1.08
CA GLU A 99 5.57 12.21 1.16
C GLU A 99 5.88 13.04 -0.11
N LEU A 100 7.12 12.93 -0.61
CA LEU A 100 7.55 13.62 -1.84
C LEU A 100 6.85 13.05 -3.08
N VAL A 101 6.62 11.74 -3.16
CA VAL A 101 5.82 11.12 -4.23
C VAL A 101 4.38 11.63 -4.19
N LEU A 102 3.76 11.68 -3.02
CA LEU A 102 2.37 12.15 -2.86
C LEU A 102 2.23 13.65 -3.15
N THR A 103 3.25 14.44 -2.80
CA THR A 103 3.26 15.90 -3.01
C THR A 103 3.51 16.25 -4.48
N THR A 104 4.44 15.57 -5.14
CA THR A 104 4.86 15.91 -6.50
C THR A 104 4.08 15.15 -7.58
N GLY A 105 3.40 14.06 -7.22
CA GLY A 105 2.81 13.11 -8.16
C GLY A 105 3.85 12.33 -8.98
N LYS A 106 5.15 12.56 -8.76
CA LYS A 106 6.22 11.88 -9.50
C LYS A 106 6.48 10.53 -8.85
N ARG A 107 6.21 9.45 -9.58
CA ARG A 107 6.62 8.10 -9.20
C ARG A 107 7.67 7.63 -10.19
N ARG A 108 8.85 7.27 -9.70
CA ARG A 108 9.85 6.61 -10.54
C ARG A 108 9.32 5.26 -10.96
N GLU A 109 9.10 5.07 -12.25
CA GLU A 109 8.95 3.73 -12.81
C GLU A 109 10.35 3.19 -13.08
N THR A 110 10.72 2.13 -12.39
CA THR A 110 11.96 1.42 -12.67
C THR A 110 11.67 0.29 -13.67
N GLU A 111 12.67 -0.09 -14.46
CA GLU A 111 12.54 -1.22 -15.38
C GLU A 111 12.11 -2.51 -14.65
N ALA A 112 12.59 -2.72 -13.41
CA ALA A 112 12.17 -3.85 -12.59
C ALA A 112 10.67 -3.79 -12.21
N MET A 113 10.12 -2.59 -11.99
CA MET A 113 8.69 -2.42 -11.73
C MET A 113 7.87 -2.67 -12.99
N ARG A 114 8.30 -2.16 -14.15
CA ARG A 114 7.65 -2.37 -15.44
C ARG A 114 7.57 -3.87 -15.78
N LEU A 115 8.70 -4.57 -15.67
CA LEU A 115 8.76 -6.02 -15.86
C LEU A 115 7.91 -6.79 -14.84
N GLY A 116 7.83 -6.31 -13.60
CA GLY A 116 6.95 -6.88 -12.58
C GLY A 116 5.47 -6.74 -12.93
N ILE A 117 5.04 -5.56 -13.39
CA ILE A 117 3.66 -5.30 -13.82
C ILE A 117 3.31 -6.19 -15.02
N GLU A 118 4.16 -6.21 -16.05
CA GLU A 118 3.98 -7.05 -17.23
C GLU A 118 3.88 -8.54 -16.85
N ARG A 119 4.68 -8.99 -15.89
CA ARG A 119 4.62 -10.37 -15.40
C ARG A 119 3.31 -10.68 -14.69
N HIS A 120 2.83 -9.79 -13.83
CA HIS A 120 1.53 -9.95 -13.15
C HIS A 120 0.37 -9.97 -14.15
N GLU A 121 0.39 -9.11 -15.17
CA GLU A 121 -0.62 -9.15 -16.24
C GLU A 121 -0.63 -10.48 -17.01
N ILE A 122 0.55 -11.05 -17.30
CA ILE A 122 0.66 -12.36 -17.95
C ILE A 122 0.07 -13.45 -17.05
N LEU A 123 0.38 -13.42 -15.75
CA LEU A 123 -0.14 -14.38 -14.77
C LEU A 123 -1.65 -14.26 -14.60
N GLU A 124 -2.18 -13.05 -14.58
CA GLU A 124 -3.62 -12.79 -14.48
C GLU A 124 -4.35 -13.28 -15.73
N LYS A 125 -3.89 -12.93 -16.93
CA LYS A 125 -4.51 -13.33 -18.22
C LYS A 125 -4.44 -14.84 -18.48
N ALA A 126 -3.52 -15.55 -17.82
CA ALA A 126 -3.47 -17.00 -17.88
C ALA A 126 -4.66 -17.66 -17.14
N ASP A 127 -5.12 -17.04 -16.05
CA ASP A 127 -6.21 -17.56 -15.21
C ASP A 127 -7.57 -16.93 -15.59
N HIS A 128 -7.59 -15.67 -16.06
CA HIS A 128 -8.80 -14.86 -16.23
C HIS A 128 -9.00 -14.33 -17.66
N LEU A 129 -10.27 -14.18 -18.05
CA LEU A 129 -10.66 -13.33 -19.19
C LEU A 129 -11.00 -11.94 -18.67
N ILE A 130 -10.16 -10.95 -18.95
CA ILE A 130 -10.36 -9.57 -18.46
C ILE A 130 -11.23 -8.80 -19.45
N VAL A 131 -12.37 -8.28 -18.98
CA VAL A 131 -13.31 -7.47 -19.76
C VAL A 131 -13.30 -6.03 -19.23
N ASN A 132 -13.13 -5.06 -20.12
CA ASN A 132 -13.22 -3.65 -19.75
C ASN A 132 -14.69 -3.23 -19.59
N VAL A 133 -15.02 -2.61 -18.47
CA VAL A 133 -16.34 -2.05 -18.19
C VAL A 133 -16.24 -0.57 -17.87
N GLU A 134 -17.08 0.22 -18.51
CA GLU A 134 -17.16 1.65 -18.25
C GLU A 134 -18.19 1.89 -17.16
N VAL A 135 -17.80 2.60 -16.10
CA VAL A 135 -18.67 2.94 -14.97
C VAL A 135 -18.83 4.43 -14.83
N ASN A 136 -20.04 4.85 -14.47
CA ASN A 136 -20.42 6.26 -14.27
C ASN A 136 -20.74 6.58 -12.81
N THR A 137 -20.95 5.55 -11.98
CA THR A 137 -21.35 5.69 -10.58
C THR A 137 -20.32 5.06 -9.66
N ARG A 138 -20.21 5.58 -8.43
CA ARG A 138 -19.28 5.04 -7.42
C ARG A 138 -19.74 3.68 -6.95
N GLU A 139 -21.05 3.49 -6.92
CA GLU A 139 -21.76 2.30 -6.52
C GLU A 139 -21.46 1.14 -7.46
N GLU A 140 -21.56 1.34 -8.77
CA GLU A 140 -21.22 0.29 -9.74
C GLU A 140 -19.70 0.07 -9.82
N SER A 141 -18.88 1.12 -9.64
CA SER A 141 -17.42 0.95 -9.53
C SER A 141 -17.04 0.06 -8.34
N LEU A 142 -17.61 0.31 -7.17
CA LEU A 142 -17.41 -0.57 -6.01
C LEU A 142 -18.06 -1.93 -6.24
N GLY A 143 -19.23 -1.98 -6.86
CA GLY A 143 -19.96 -3.19 -7.21
C GLY A 143 -19.12 -4.14 -8.05
N TYR A 144 -18.49 -3.66 -9.12
CA TYR A 144 -17.59 -4.47 -9.93
C TYR A 144 -16.35 -4.96 -9.16
N ARG A 145 -15.82 -4.19 -8.21
CA ARG A 145 -14.73 -4.68 -7.32
C ARG A 145 -15.20 -5.84 -6.44
N LEU A 146 -16.37 -5.71 -5.82
CA LEU A 146 -16.95 -6.79 -5.00
C LEU A 146 -17.29 -8.01 -5.86
N LEU A 147 -17.83 -7.80 -7.06
CA LEU A 147 -18.14 -8.87 -8.02
C LEU A 147 -16.88 -9.63 -8.46
N ASN A 148 -15.78 -8.93 -8.74
CA ASN A 148 -14.50 -9.57 -9.03
C ASN A 148 -14.08 -10.48 -7.85
N SER A 149 -14.13 -9.99 -6.61
CA SER A 149 -13.80 -10.81 -5.44
C SER A 149 -14.73 -12.02 -5.28
N ILE A 150 -16.05 -11.88 -5.51
CA ILE A 150 -17.00 -13.00 -5.50
C ILE A 150 -16.58 -14.06 -6.52
N THR A 151 -16.29 -13.61 -7.73
CA THR A 151 -15.97 -14.45 -8.89
C THR A 151 -14.67 -15.22 -8.64
N LEU A 152 -13.64 -14.53 -8.14
CA LEU A 152 -12.33 -15.10 -7.79
C LEU A 152 -12.38 -16.05 -6.58
N LEU A 153 -13.17 -15.73 -5.53
CA LEU A 153 -13.36 -16.65 -4.42
C LEU A 153 -14.13 -17.91 -4.85
N GLY A 154 -15.09 -17.78 -5.76
CA GLY A 154 -15.74 -18.92 -6.42
C GLY A 154 -14.73 -19.83 -7.12
N GLN A 155 -13.82 -19.24 -7.90
CA GLN A 155 -12.71 -19.96 -8.52
C GLN A 155 -11.83 -20.65 -7.47
N LEU A 156 -11.43 -19.93 -6.41
CA LEU A 156 -10.60 -20.48 -5.34
C LEU A 156 -11.19 -21.77 -4.74
N PHE A 157 -12.50 -21.82 -4.50
CA PHE A 157 -13.13 -23.03 -3.98
C PHE A 157 -13.18 -24.19 -4.98
N GLN A 158 -13.29 -23.89 -6.28
CA GLN A 158 -13.38 -24.89 -7.35
C GLN A 158 -12.01 -25.45 -7.76
N THR A 159 -11.02 -24.57 -7.97
CA THR A 159 -9.71 -24.92 -8.53
C THR A 159 -8.59 -24.90 -7.49
N LYS A 160 -8.89 -24.51 -6.24
CA LYS A 160 -7.95 -24.37 -5.14
C LYS A 160 -6.89 -23.27 -5.35
N LYS A 161 -7.08 -22.40 -6.34
CA LYS A 161 -6.19 -21.26 -6.64
C LYS A 161 -6.97 -20.09 -7.24
N ALA A 162 -6.71 -18.88 -6.75
CA ALA A 162 -7.19 -17.64 -7.36
C ALA A 162 -6.12 -16.55 -7.29
N ARG A 163 -6.08 -15.68 -8.31
CA ARG A 163 -5.18 -14.52 -8.37
C ARG A 163 -5.94 -13.22 -8.28
N GLU A 164 -5.25 -12.15 -7.92
CA GLU A 164 -5.77 -10.78 -7.92
C GLU A 164 -7.03 -10.57 -7.05
N VAL A 165 -7.09 -11.22 -5.89
CA VAL A 165 -8.26 -11.11 -5.00
C VAL A 165 -8.24 -9.78 -4.25
N TRP A 166 -9.17 -8.90 -4.58
CA TRP A 166 -9.34 -7.64 -3.86
C TRP A 166 -9.92 -7.86 -2.46
N VAL A 167 -9.27 -7.29 -1.45
CA VAL A 167 -9.67 -7.37 -0.04
C VAL A 167 -9.64 -5.99 0.61
N PHE A 168 -10.41 -5.83 1.67
CA PHE A 168 -10.40 -4.64 2.50
C PHE A 168 -10.62 -4.98 3.98
N GLY A 169 -10.15 -4.12 4.87
CA GLY A 169 -10.45 -4.17 6.29
C GLY A 169 -10.47 -2.78 6.91
N ILE A 170 -11.21 -2.64 8.01
CA ILE A 170 -11.29 -1.39 8.76
C ILE A 170 -10.32 -1.47 9.95
N ILE A 171 -9.38 -0.55 10.00
CA ILE A 171 -8.45 -0.38 11.13
C ILE A 171 -8.48 1.08 11.55
N ARG A 172 -8.87 1.34 12.81
CA ARG A 172 -9.26 2.67 13.27
C ARG A 172 -10.39 3.22 12.38
N ASN A 173 -10.16 4.36 11.73
CA ASN A 173 -11.11 4.99 10.80
C ASN A 173 -10.75 4.76 9.33
N TYR A 174 -9.73 3.96 9.03
CA TYR A 174 -9.26 3.75 7.65
C TYR A 174 -9.85 2.49 7.04
N VAL A 175 -10.26 2.60 5.78
CA VAL A 175 -10.35 1.43 4.88
C VAL A 175 -8.95 1.16 4.36
N LEU A 176 -8.33 0.11 4.87
CA LEU A 176 -7.15 -0.49 4.26
C LEU A 176 -7.61 -1.45 3.17
N ARG A 177 -7.08 -1.30 1.96
CA ARG A 177 -7.43 -2.14 0.81
C ARG A 177 -6.20 -2.57 0.03
N GLY A 178 -6.31 -3.70 -0.64
CA GLY A 178 -5.30 -4.13 -1.59
C GLY A 178 -5.75 -5.35 -2.37
N ILE A 179 -4.84 -5.82 -3.21
CA ILE A 179 -5.06 -6.97 -4.07
C ILE A 179 -4.03 -8.02 -3.66
N ILE A 180 -4.51 -9.22 -3.36
CA ILE A 180 -3.66 -10.36 -3.04
C ILE A 180 -3.31 -11.06 -4.35
N ASP A 181 -2.02 -11.10 -4.69
CA ASP A 181 -1.50 -11.69 -5.92
C ASP A 181 -2.00 -13.13 -6.11
N GLU A 182 -1.91 -13.97 -5.08
CA GLU A 182 -2.37 -15.35 -5.13
C GLU A 182 -2.88 -15.88 -3.78
N LEU A 183 -4.03 -16.56 -3.83
CA LEU A 183 -4.56 -17.41 -2.78
C LEU A 183 -4.56 -18.87 -3.23
N ARG A 184 -4.13 -19.78 -2.37
CA ARG A 184 -4.20 -21.23 -2.60
C ARG A 184 -4.83 -21.97 -1.43
N ILE A 185 -5.61 -23.00 -1.72
CA ILE A 185 -6.12 -23.93 -0.72
C ILE A 185 -5.32 -25.24 -0.83
N GLU A 186 -4.58 -25.58 0.21
CA GLU A 186 -3.79 -26.82 0.27
C GLU A 186 -4.31 -27.72 1.38
N TYR A 187 -4.34 -29.03 1.11
CA TYR A 187 -4.73 -30.05 2.08
C TYR A 187 -3.51 -30.57 2.81
N ASP A 188 -3.49 -30.41 4.14
CA ASP A 188 -2.46 -30.95 4.99
C ASP A 188 -2.80 -32.41 5.35
N ASN A 189 -1.97 -33.34 4.85
CA ASN A 189 -2.13 -34.77 5.08
C ASN A 189 -1.92 -35.19 6.54
N VAL A 190 -1.19 -34.42 7.34
CA VAL A 190 -0.90 -34.69 8.75
C VAL A 190 -2.08 -34.23 9.60
N THR A 191 -2.50 -32.97 9.48
CA THR A 191 -3.61 -32.43 10.28
C THR A 191 -5.00 -32.76 9.72
N LYS A 192 -5.06 -33.35 8.51
CA LYS A 192 -6.29 -33.72 7.78
C LYS A 192 -7.22 -32.53 7.54
N LYS A 193 -6.66 -31.33 7.35
CA LYS A 193 -7.40 -30.07 7.19
C LYS A 193 -6.91 -29.30 5.98
N GLU A 194 -7.81 -28.55 5.37
CA GLU A 194 -7.46 -27.56 4.36
C GLU A 194 -6.98 -26.26 5.02
N TYR A 195 -5.97 -25.65 4.42
CA TYR A 195 -5.45 -24.34 4.82
C TYR A 195 -5.44 -23.39 3.63
N LEU A 196 -5.75 -22.12 3.90
CA LEU A 196 -5.57 -21.03 2.96
C LEU A 196 -4.15 -20.48 3.08
N ILE A 197 -3.44 -20.40 1.96
CA ILE A 197 -2.11 -19.82 1.84
C ILE A 197 -2.21 -18.52 1.04
N ILE A 198 -1.52 -17.50 1.53
CA ILE A 198 -1.38 -16.20 0.89
C ILE A 198 0.02 -16.16 0.29
N SER A 199 0.13 -15.85 -1.00
CA SER A 199 1.39 -15.75 -1.70
C SER A 199 1.47 -14.44 -2.48
N ASP A 200 2.63 -13.79 -2.40
CA ASP A 200 2.96 -12.58 -3.14
C ASP A 200 4.18 -12.87 -4.03
N THR A 201 4.10 -12.49 -5.32
CA THR A 201 5.15 -12.78 -6.30
C THR A 201 5.95 -11.52 -6.62
N LYS A 202 7.25 -11.55 -6.34
CA LYS A 202 8.18 -10.45 -6.65
C LYS A 202 9.12 -10.83 -7.78
N THR A 203 8.94 -10.18 -8.92
CA THR A 203 9.82 -10.30 -10.10
C THR A 203 11.14 -9.56 -9.86
N ARG A 204 12.26 -10.20 -10.18
CA ARG A 204 13.61 -9.65 -10.01
C ARG A 204 14.36 -9.59 -11.33
N LYS A 205 15.16 -8.54 -11.48
CA LYS A 205 16.07 -8.34 -12.63
C LYS A 205 17.16 -9.42 -12.69
N GLU A 206 17.54 -9.98 -11.56
CA GLU A 206 18.59 -11.01 -11.44
C GLU A 206 18.14 -12.04 -10.38
N LYS A 207 18.70 -13.25 -10.43
CA LYS A 207 18.49 -14.32 -9.44
C LYS A 207 19.21 -14.03 -8.12
N LYS A 208 18.85 -12.92 -7.49
CA LYS A 208 19.41 -12.45 -6.22
C LYS A 208 18.30 -12.06 -5.29
N GLU A 209 18.35 -12.52 -4.05
CA GLU A 209 17.37 -12.12 -3.04
C GLU A 209 17.43 -10.62 -2.72
N PRO A 210 16.31 -10.02 -2.26
CA PRO A 210 16.29 -8.60 -1.96
C PRO A 210 16.98 -8.30 -0.63
N SER A 211 17.30 -7.03 -0.40
CA SER A 211 17.83 -6.60 0.89
C SER A 211 16.80 -6.76 2.01
N LEU A 212 17.26 -6.79 3.27
CA LEU A 212 16.36 -6.89 4.42
C LEU A 212 15.32 -5.75 4.44
N ALA A 213 15.73 -4.54 4.08
CA ALA A 213 14.84 -3.39 3.99
C ALA A 213 13.69 -3.61 2.97
N GLN A 214 14.00 -4.18 1.80
CA GLN A 214 12.98 -4.53 0.81
C GLN A 214 12.07 -5.66 1.34
N LYS A 215 12.64 -6.69 1.98
CA LYS A 215 11.88 -7.78 2.58
C LYS A 215 10.89 -7.29 3.64
N ARG A 216 11.26 -6.29 4.47
CA ARG A 216 10.37 -5.69 5.48
C ARG A 216 9.08 -5.14 4.87
N THR A 217 9.17 -4.42 3.74
CA THR A 217 8.00 -3.86 3.05
C THR A 217 7.05 -4.95 2.53
N SER A 218 7.61 -6.03 1.97
CA SER A 218 6.83 -7.16 1.46
C SER A 218 6.24 -8.00 2.61
N ALA A 219 6.97 -8.14 3.71
CA ALA A 219 6.52 -8.85 4.90
C ALA A 219 5.29 -8.16 5.54
N ILE A 220 5.35 -6.85 5.79
CA ILE A 220 4.20 -6.13 6.37
C ILE A 220 2.99 -6.14 5.43
N GLN A 221 3.21 -6.12 4.10
CA GLN A 221 2.15 -6.22 3.11
C GLN A 221 1.38 -7.54 3.25
N VAL A 222 2.07 -8.69 3.21
CA VAL A 222 1.42 -10.00 3.33
C VAL A 222 0.85 -10.25 4.74
N GLN A 223 1.48 -9.72 5.78
CA GLN A 223 0.95 -9.77 7.16
C GLN A 223 -0.34 -8.96 7.30
N THR A 224 -0.42 -7.81 6.64
CA THR A 224 -1.65 -6.98 6.60
C THR A 224 -2.77 -7.69 5.86
N TYR A 225 -2.47 -8.34 4.72
CA TYR A 225 -3.44 -9.19 4.02
C TYR A 225 -3.94 -10.33 4.90
N CYS A 226 -3.05 -10.99 5.65
CA CYS A 226 -3.42 -12.05 6.58
C CYS A 226 -4.35 -11.55 7.69
N LEU A 227 -4.03 -10.40 8.31
CA LEU A 227 -4.88 -9.76 9.32
C LEU A 227 -6.29 -9.49 8.78
N ILE A 228 -6.38 -8.88 7.59
CA ILE A 228 -7.65 -8.54 6.95
C ILE A 228 -8.44 -9.81 6.62
N LEU A 229 -7.82 -10.80 5.99
CA LEU A 229 -8.50 -12.06 5.65
C LEU A 229 -8.98 -12.81 6.90
N GLN A 230 -8.24 -12.77 8.01
CA GLN A 230 -8.69 -13.33 9.28
C GLN A 230 -9.95 -12.61 9.79
N GLN A 231 -10.02 -11.29 9.70
CA GLN A 231 -11.21 -10.53 10.09
C GLN A 231 -12.41 -10.89 9.19
N LEU A 232 -12.22 -10.87 7.87
CA LEU A 232 -13.27 -11.21 6.90
C LEU A 232 -13.78 -12.64 7.10
N LYS A 233 -12.87 -13.61 7.25
CA LYS A 233 -13.22 -15.00 7.53
C LYS A 233 -14.01 -15.16 8.84
N ASN A 234 -13.69 -14.38 9.86
CA ASN A 234 -14.38 -14.42 11.15
C ASN A 234 -15.70 -13.62 11.16
N GLY A 235 -16.21 -13.21 10.00
CA GLY A 235 -17.47 -12.46 9.88
C GLY A 235 -17.39 -11.03 10.41
N LYS A 236 -16.18 -10.47 10.55
CA LYS A 236 -15.95 -9.11 11.07
C LYS A 236 -15.79 -8.07 9.95
N ALA A 237 -16.31 -8.37 8.76
CA ALA A 237 -16.30 -7.43 7.64
C ALA A 237 -17.25 -6.25 7.93
N ASP A 238 -16.75 -5.02 7.89
CA ASP A 238 -17.55 -3.81 8.09
C ASP A 238 -17.84 -3.13 6.75
N PHE A 239 -18.82 -3.69 6.03
CA PHE A 239 -19.28 -3.15 4.75
C PHE A 239 -19.98 -1.80 4.90
N LYS A 240 -20.64 -1.54 6.04
CA LYS A 240 -21.28 -0.26 6.30
C LYS A 240 -20.25 0.87 6.28
N LYS A 241 -19.14 0.69 7.02
CA LYS A 241 -18.06 1.67 7.05
C LYS A 241 -17.33 1.78 5.71
N LEU A 242 -17.21 0.67 4.97
CA LEU A 242 -16.70 0.68 3.60
C LEU A 242 -17.54 1.60 2.70
N PHE A 243 -18.86 1.43 2.68
CA PHE A 243 -19.77 2.23 1.84
C PHE A 243 -19.74 3.70 2.23
N GLU A 244 -19.74 4.00 3.54
CA GLU A 244 -19.59 5.36 4.06
C GLU A 244 -18.32 6.04 3.53
N ILE A 245 -17.16 5.38 3.64
CA ILE A 245 -15.86 5.93 3.21
C ILE A 245 -15.73 6.02 1.69
N TYR A 246 -16.40 5.13 0.95
CA TYR A 246 -16.49 5.23 -0.50
C TYR A 246 -17.54 6.24 -0.97
N GLU A 247 -18.29 6.86 -0.05
CA GLU A 247 -19.37 7.81 -0.34
C GLU A 247 -20.37 7.18 -1.32
N CYS A 248 -20.76 5.92 -1.06
CA CYS A 248 -21.71 5.14 -1.88
C CYS A 248 -23.05 4.99 -1.16
N ASP A 249 -24.15 5.06 -1.90
CA ASP A 249 -25.47 4.63 -1.41
C ASP A 249 -25.59 3.09 -1.49
N PRO A 250 -25.69 2.36 -0.36
CA PRO A 250 -25.81 0.91 -0.37
C PRO A 250 -27.06 0.37 -1.08
N LEU A 251 -28.11 1.18 -1.17
CA LEU A 251 -29.41 0.82 -1.73
C LEU A 251 -29.59 1.26 -3.19
N PHE A 252 -28.62 1.98 -3.75
CA PHE A 252 -28.62 2.36 -5.16
C PHE A 252 -28.87 1.14 -6.06
N GLU A 253 -29.90 1.24 -6.90
CA GLU A 253 -30.25 0.17 -7.84
C GLU A 253 -29.23 0.13 -8.98
N PHE A 254 -28.51 -0.98 -9.09
CA PHE A 254 -27.57 -1.23 -10.17
C PHE A 254 -28.27 -1.25 -11.52
N THR A 255 -27.64 -0.63 -12.50
CA THR A 255 -28.11 -0.59 -13.90
C THR A 255 -27.25 -1.46 -14.80
N ALA A 256 -26.00 -1.70 -14.42
CA ALA A 256 -25.06 -2.53 -15.16
C ALA A 256 -25.50 -4.00 -15.20
N VAL A 257 -25.51 -4.59 -16.41
CA VAL A 257 -26.06 -5.94 -16.69
C VAL A 257 -25.51 -7.02 -15.77
N ASP A 258 -24.21 -6.97 -15.46
CA ASP A 258 -23.55 -7.97 -14.61
C ASP A 258 -23.92 -7.85 -13.12
N LEU A 259 -24.38 -6.67 -12.70
CA LEU A 259 -24.68 -6.31 -11.32
C LEU A 259 -26.19 -6.34 -11.00
N VAL A 260 -27.06 -6.11 -11.98
CA VAL A 260 -28.54 -6.05 -11.80
C VAL A 260 -29.10 -7.26 -11.03
N LYS A 261 -28.52 -8.46 -11.22
CA LYS A 261 -28.93 -9.67 -10.50
C LYS A 261 -28.78 -9.58 -8.97
N TYR A 262 -27.87 -8.73 -8.49
CA TYR A 262 -27.68 -8.45 -7.07
C TYR A 262 -28.50 -7.26 -6.58
N ARG A 263 -29.11 -6.49 -7.48
CA ARG A 263 -29.88 -5.26 -7.22
C ARG A 263 -29.06 -4.08 -6.70
N ASN A 264 -28.27 -4.24 -5.64
CA ASN A 264 -27.54 -3.13 -5.01
C ASN A 264 -26.31 -3.63 -4.20
N LEU A 265 -25.53 -2.69 -3.65
CA LEU A 265 -24.31 -2.98 -2.90
C LEU A 265 -24.58 -3.78 -1.61
N GLU A 266 -25.69 -3.51 -0.93
CA GLU A 266 -26.07 -4.23 0.30
C GLU A 266 -26.19 -5.74 0.03
N ASN A 267 -27.01 -6.14 -0.94
CA ASN A 267 -27.18 -7.54 -1.33
C ASN A 267 -25.89 -8.18 -1.85
N LEU A 268 -25.13 -7.44 -2.68
CA LEU A 268 -23.86 -7.93 -3.22
C LEU A 268 -22.84 -8.20 -2.10
N SER A 269 -22.78 -7.34 -1.09
CA SER A 269 -21.87 -7.51 0.04
C SER A 269 -22.21 -8.72 0.91
N ILE A 270 -23.49 -9.06 1.04
CA ILE A 270 -23.94 -10.28 1.74
C ILE A 270 -23.41 -11.52 1.02
N GLU A 271 -23.51 -11.58 -0.31
CA GLU A 271 -22.98 -12.69 -1.10
C GLU A 271 -21.46 -12.83 -0.98
N LEU A 272 -20.73 -11.71 -1.03
CA LEU A 272 -19.29 -11.71 -0.82
C LEU A 272 -18.90 -12.16 0.60
N ASN A 273 -19.60 -11.66 1.63
CA ASN A 273 -19.32 -12.02 3.02
C ASN A 273 -19.50 -13.53 3.27
N LYS A 274 -20.53 -14.14 2.67
CA LYS A 274 -20.75 -15.60 2.74
C LYS A 274 -19.55 -16.40 2.21
N LEU A 275 -18.88 -15.91 1.17
CA LEU A 275 -17.69 -16.58 0.61
C LEU A 275 -16.47 -16.41 1.52
N PHE A 276 -16.23 -15.22 2.07
CA PHE A 276 -15.13 -15.00 3.01
C PHE A 276 -15.24 -15.87 4.25
N ILE A 277 -16.43 -15.97 4.85
CA ILE A 277 -16.65 -16.78 6.07
C ILE A 277 -16.35 -18.27 5.82
N LYS A 278 -16.61 -18.75 4.59
CA LYS A 278 -16.35 -20.15 4.18
C LYS A 278 -14.88 -20.47 3.91
N LEU A 279 -13.98 -19.49 3.88
CA LEU A 279 -12.55 -19.76 3.67
C LEU A 279 -12.01 -20.75 4.73
N PRO A 280 -11.06 -21.64 4.37
CA PRO A 280 -10.44 -22.55 5.33
C PRO A 280 -9.57 -21.79 6.36
N LYS A 281 -8.99 -22.51 7.35
CA LYS A 281 -8.06 -21.87 8.31
C LYS A 281 -6.89 -21.26 7.53
N ILE A 282 -6.56 -20.01 7.80
CA ILE A 282 -5.41 -19.35 7.16
C ILE A 282 -4.13 -19.89 7.80
N LYS A 283 -3.15 -20.24 6.98
CA LYS A 283 -1.84 -20.71 7.45
C LYS A 283 -1.14 -19.58 8.22
N GLU A 284 -0.37 -19.96 9.24
CA GLU A 284 0.34 -19.01 10.13
C GLU A 284 1.57 -18.38 9.47
N GLU A 285 1.92 -18.84 8.27
CA GLU A 285 3.00 -18.30 7.45
C GLU A 285 2.48 -17.97 6.05
N MET A 286 2.82 -16.79 5.56
CA MET A 286 2.58 -16.36 4.18
C MET A 286 3.84 -16.53 3.35
N GLU A 287 3.71 -16.52 2.03
CA GLU A 287 4.81 -16.77 1.12
C GLU A 287 5.16 -15.52 0.32
N ILE A 288 6.45 -15.22 0.23
CA ILE A 288 6.99 -14.32 -0.79
C ILE A 288 7.78 -15.16 -1.76
N VAL A 289 7.32 -15.22 -3.01
CA VAL A 289 7.96 -15.98 -4.10
C VAL A 289 8.78 -15.02 -4.95
N TYR A 290 10.08 -15.29 -5.07
CA TYR A 290 10.98 -14.54 -5.92
C TYR A 290 11.16 -15.25 -7.26
N GLU A 291 10.86 -14.52 -8.32
CA GLU A 291 10.91 -15.02 -9.69
C GLU A 291 11.91 -14.21 -10.52
N HIS A 292 12.59 -14.88 -11.44
CA HIS A 292 13.37 -14.26 -12.50
C HIS A 292 13.06 -14.97 -13.82
N GLU A 293 12.64 -14.22 -14.84
CA GLU A 293 12.28 -14.74 -16.17
C GLU A 293 11.27 -15.91 -16.13
N GLY A 294 10.18 -15.77 -15.37
CA GLY A 294 9.14 -16.80 -15.32
C GLY A 294 9.44 -17.96 -14.36
N LYS A 295 10.63 -18.00 -13.74
CA LYS A 295 11.07 -19.12 -12.90
C LYS A 295 11.31 -18.69 -11.46
N GLU A 296 10.63 -19.38 -10.54
CA GLU A 296 10.90 -19.28 -9.11
C GLU A 296 12.34 -19.71 -8.82
N PHE A 297 13.06 -18.89 -8.06
CA PHE A 297 14.42 -19.21 -7.59
C PHE A 297 14.56 -19.15 -6.07
N SER A 298 13.63 -18.53 -5.36
CA SER A 298 13.59 -18.50 -3.90
C SER A 298 12.18 -18.25 -3.39
N ARG A 299 11.89 -18.80 -2.21
CA ARG A 299 10.64 -18.63 -1.48
C ARG A 299 10.95 -18.31 -0.03
N ASN A 300 10.38 -17.24 0.50
CA ASN A 300 10.52 -16.87 1.90
C ASN A 300 9.19 -17.06 2.61
N LEU A 301 9.22 -17.75 3.76
CA LEU A 301 8.07 -17.90 4.64
C LEU A 301 8.05 -16.77 5.65
N ILE A 302 6.95 -16.03 5.70
CA ILE A 302 6.77 -14.86 6.55
C ILE A 302 5.80 -15.25 7.66
N PRO A 303 6.25 -15.38 8.91
CA PRO A 303 5.37 -15.70 10.02
C PRO A 303 4.41 -14.54 10.31
N TYR A 304 3.20 -14.89 10.71
CA TYR A 304 2.19 -13.95 11.13
C TYR A 304 2.10 -13.86 12.67
N PHE A 305 2.29 -12.65 13.19
CA PHE A 305 2.09 -12.35 14.60
C PHE A 305 1.08 -11.21 14.75
N TYR A 306 -0.11 -11.51 15.26
CA TYR A 306 -1.23 -10.54 15.35
C TYR A 306 -0.83 -9.23 16.02
N HIS A 307 -0.29 -9.30 17.25
CA HIS A 307 0.02 -8.09 18.03
C HIS A 307 1.12 -7.25 17.39
N SER A 308 2.19 -7.87 16.88
CA SER A 308 3.30 -7.15 16.22
C SER A 308 2.85 -6.51 14.90
N THR A 309 2.06 -7.24 14.10
CA THR A 309 1.50 -6.73 12.84
C THR A 309 0.59 -5.54 13.10
N LEU A 310 -0.36 -5.68 14.05
CA LEU A 310 -1.29 -4.61 14.39
C LEU A 310 -0.58 -3.40 14.99
N TYR A 311 0.43 -3.61 15.85
CA TYR A 311 1.25 -2.53 16.40
C TYR A 311 1.97 -1.75 15.29
N THR A 312 2.62 -2.45 14.36
CA THR A 312 3.28 -1.83 13.21
C THR A 312 2.29 -1.03 12.37
N ILE A 313 1.14 -1.60 12.02
CA ILE A 313 0.08 -0.89 11.28
C ILE A 313 -0.35 0.38 12.02
N ASN A 314 -0.51 0.33 13.34
CA ASN A 314 -0.91 1.49 14.14
C ASN A 314 0.13 2.62 14.11
N ILE A 315 1.42 2.31 14.22
CA ILE A 315 2.52 3.31 14.08
C ILE A 315 2.51 3.94 12.68
N LEU A 316 2.29 3.11 11.66
CA LEU A 316 2.18 3.58 10.28
C LEU A 316 0.96 4.49 10.11
N LEU A 317 -0.17 4.19 10.76
CA LEU A 317 -1.36 5.04 10.74
C LEU A 317 -1.20 6.32 11.58
N ASP A 318 -0.33 6.34 12.59
CA ASP A 318 -0.06 7.56 13.36
C ASP A 318 0.58 8.66 12.50
N TYR A 319 1.38 8.30 11.49
CA TYR A 319 1.81 9.24 10.46
C TYR A 319 0.61 9.81 9.70
N TRP A 320 -0.28 8.95 9.18
CA TRP A 320 -1.45 9.39 8.39
C TRP A 320 -2.43 10.25 9.19
N ASP A 321 -2.55 10.00 10.50
CA ASP A 321 -3.33 10.78 11.45
C ASP A 321 -2.66 12.12 11.81
N GLY A 322 -1.41 12.37 11.40
CA GLY A 322 -0.64 13.57 11.75
C GLY A 322 -0.15 13.59 13.20
N LYS A 323 -0.14 12.45 13.90
CA LYS A 323 0.34 12.35 15.29
C LYS A 323 1.86 12.39 15.39
N ARG A 324 2.55 12.06 14.29
CA ARG A 324 4.01 12.18 14.15
C ARG A 324 4.37 12.69 12.77
N SER A 325 5.55 13.30 12.66
CA SER A 325 6.13 13.64 11.37
C SER A 325 6.62 12.38 10.66
N SER A 326 6.88 12.48 9.34
CA SER A 326 7.57 11.43 8.59
C SER A 326 8.95 11.15 9.18
N ASP A 327 9.30 9.87 9.35
CA ASP A 327 10.59 9.44 9.88
C ASP A 327 11.73 9.66 8.89
N VAL A 328 12.95 9.72 9.43
CA VAL A 328 14.20 9.74 8.65
C VAL A 328 14.66 8.32 8.41
N VAL A 329 15.32 8.07 7.28
CA VAL A 329 15.95 6.78 7.02
C VAL A 329 17.06 6.55 8.03
N GLU A 330 17.04 5.42 8.73
CA GLU A 330 18.10 5.04 9.68
C GLU A 330 19.50 5.05 9.03
N ASN A 331 20.53 5.33 9.83
CA ASN A 331 21.93 5.31 9.38
C ASN A 331 22.34 3.99 8.72
N SER A 332 21.80 2.86 9.21
CA SER A 332 22.00 1.52 8.64
C SER A 332 21.49 1.40 7.19
N ASP A 333 20.50 2.21 6.84
CA ASP A 333 19.78 2.21 5.57
C ASP A 333 20.03 3.45 4.71
N LYS A 334 20.98 4.33 5.09
CA LYS A 334 21.29 5.57 4.35
C LYS A 334 21.65 5.33 2.88
N TRP A 335 22.13 4.13 2.56
CA TRP A 335 22.40 3.67 1.19
C TRP A 335 21.17 3.76 0.27
N LYS A 336 19.94 3.67 0.80
CA LYS A 336 18.69 3.84 0.02
C LYS A 336 18.63 5.18 -0.68
N CYS A 337 19.15 6.23 -0.04
CA CYS A 337 19.12 7.61 -0.55
C CYS A 337 19.92 7.75 -1.86
N LYS A 338 20.94 6.91 -2.08
CA LYS A 338 21.72 6.87 -3.35
C LYS A 338 20.88 6.45 -4.56
N PHE A 339 19.73 5.81 -4.33
CA PHE A 339 18.80 5.36 -5.36
C PHE A 339 17.50 6.18 -5.39
N CYS A 340 17.42 7.24 -4.57
CA CYS A 340 16.23 8.07 -4.47
C CYS A 340 16.30 9.26 -5.44
N ASP A 341 15.32 9.39 -6.33
CA ASP A 341 15.25 10.51 -7.28
C ASP A 341 15.02 11.86 -6.59
N PHE A 342 14.53 11.83 -5.35
CA PHE A 342 14.26 13.03 -4.55
C PHE A 342 15.43 13.44 -3.66
N VAL A 343 16.58 12.75 -3.74
CA VAL A 343 17.68 12.94 -2.79
C VAL A 343 18.17 14.40 -2.70
N LYS A 344 18.11 15.15 -3.81
CA LYS A 344 18.49 16.57 -3.87
C LYS A 344 17.49 17.51 -3.20
N ASN A 345 16.23 17.09 -3.09
CA ASN A 345 15.13 17.88 -2.54
C ASN A 345 14.66 17.34 -1.18
N CYS A 346 15.33 16.31 -0.65
CA CYS A 346 15.00 15.69 0.62
C CYS A 346 15.70 16.46 1.75
N VAL A 347 14.93 17.24 2.49
CA VAL A 347 15.44 18.10 3.58
C VAL A 347 15.94 17.31 4.80
N ARG A 348 15.54 16.03 4.92
CA ARG A 348 15.97 15.10 5.98
C ARG A 348 16.76 13.92 5.42
N CYS A 349 17.67 14.20 4.48
CA CYS A 349 18.53 13.17 3.87
C CYS A 349 19.72 12.85 4.80
N PRO A 350 19.92 11.59 5.23
CA PRO A 350 21.04 11.19 6.10
C PRO A 350 22.37 10.97 5.35
N LEU A 351 22.49 11.47 4.12
CA LEU A 351 23.77 11.42 3.39
C LEU A 351 24.52 12.72 3.64
N ASP A 352 25.73 12.60 4.17
CA ASP A 352 26.71 13.68 4.24
C ASP A 352 27.14 14.03 2.80
N TYR A 353 26.97 15.28 2.39
CA TYR A 353 27.29 15.77 1.03
C TYR A 353 28.59 16.55 0.96
#